data_AF-A0A7S1PBJ3-F1
#
_entry.id   AF-A0A7S1PBJ3-F1
#
_cell.length_a   1.000
_cell.length_b   1.000
_cell.length_c   1.000
_cell.angle_alpha   90.00
_cell.angle_beta   90.00
_cell.angle_gamma   90.00
#
_symmetry.space_group_name_H-M   'P 1'
#
loop_
_entity.id
_entity.type
_entity.pdbx_description
1 polymer ?
#
loop_
_entity_poly.entity_id
_entity_poly.type
_entity_poly.pdbx_seq_one_letter_code
_entity_poly.pdbx_strand_id
1 'polypeptide(L)'
;PYFGKGEQLLRAQLLFVCAHFHAVVQERRSFIPQGWTKFYEFSSADLQSACETVIGLVEASAAAAAGGGQGAAIDWPTIRGVFEFAVYGSRVDNDFDLRLVFEYLQIFFRPDVLDARRGGQGATGGPIPVPPFPLPQSVRLSDYRKGVEGLADHDAPNAFGLPANVDRAVQRVNSEAVIHSLKQIEAGAVAGELDVGSLHLKGMGQQLHPFFATWEGATQP
;
A
#
# COMPACT_ATOMS: atom_id res chain seq x y z
N PRO A 1 -7.88 33.44 -9.55
CA PRO A 1 -7.45 33.52 -8.12
C PRO A 1 -5.93 33.37 -8.02
N TYR A 2 -5.22 34.44 -7.64
CA TYR A 2 -3.77 34.40 -7.42
C TYR A 2 -3.51 33.89 -6.00
N PHE A 3 -3.21 32.61 -5.86
CA PHE A 3 -2.79 32.02 -4.58
C PHE A 3 -1.45 32.60 -4.14
N GLY A 4 -1.27 32.81 -2.83
CA GLY A 4 0.01 33.24 -2.28
C GLY A 4 1.11 32.20 -2.53
N LYS A 5 2.38 32.63 -2.68
CA LYS A 5 3.52 31.71 -2.92
C LYS A 5 3.62 30.59 -1.86
N GLY A 6 3.28 30.87 -0.61
CA GLY A 6 3.29 29.88 0.47
C GLY A 6 2.17 28.83 0.36
N GLU A 7 1.00 29.24 -0.13
CA GLU A 7 -0.15 28.35 -0.33
C GLU A 7 0.10 27.37 -1.48
N GLN A 8 0.72 27.85 -2.56
CA GLN A 8 1.11 27.02 -3.70
C GLN A 8 2.14 25.95 -3.30
N LEU A 9 3.08 26.30 -2.42
CA LEU A 9 4.05 25.35 -1.87
C LEU A 9 3.37 24.29 -1.02
N LEU A 10 2.51 24.72 -0.10
CA LEU A 10 1.75 23.82 0.78
C LEU A 10 0.93 22.81 0.00
N ARG A 11 0.21 23.29 -1.02
CA ARG A 11 -0.57 22.47 -1.94
C ARG A 11 0.30 21.43 -2.65
N ALA A 12 1.43 21.84 -3.22
CA ALA A 12 2.33 20.92 -3.91
C ALA A 12 2.88 19.82 -2.98
N GLN A 13 3.27 20.19 -1.76
CA GLN A 13 3.78 19.26 -0.76
C GLN A 13 2.72 18.24 -0.33
N LEU A 14 1.50 18.70 -0.03
CA LEU A 14 0.41 17.79 0.36
C LEU A 14 -0.02 16.87 -0.78
N LEU A 15 -0.07 17.36 -2.02
CA LEU A 15 -0.35 16.51 -3.19
C LEU A 15 0.69 15.40 -3.34
N PHE A 16 1.96 15.70 -3.10
CA PHE A 16 3.01 14.68 -3.09
C PHE A 16 2.80 13.67 -1.94
N VAL A 17 2.47 14.12 -0.73
CA VAL A 17 2.17 13.23 0.40
C VAL A 17 0.98 12.32 0.09
N CYS A 18 -0.08 12.83 -0.55
CA CYS A 18 -1.21 12.02 -1.02
C CYS A 18 -0.78 10.95 -2.04
N ALA A 19 0.02 11.33 -3.03
CA ALA A 19 0.53 10.39 -4.03
C ALA A 19 1.42 9.32 -3.39
N HIS A 20 2.27 9.70 -2.44
CA HIS A 20 3.12 8.78 -1.70
C HIS A 20 2.32 7.82 -0.82
N PHE A 21 1.31 8.31 -0.09
CA PHE A 21 0.38 7.47 0.67
C PHE A 21 -0.30 6.44 -0.24
N HIS A 22 -0.82 6.89 -1.39
CA HIS A 22 -1.49 6.04 -2.36
C HIS A 22 -0.57 4.93 -2.89
N ALA A 23 0.66 5.28 -3.28
CA ALA A 23 1.66 4.32 -3.73
C ALA A 23 1.97 3.29 -2.63
N VAL A 24 2.12 3.74 -1.39
CA VAL A 24 2.43 2.87 -0.25
C VAL A 24 1.31 1.87 0.06
N VAL A 25 0.04 2.28 0.06
CA VAL A 25 -1.08 1.34 0.25
C VAL A 25 -1.22 0.35 -0.90
N GLN A 26 -0.86 0.77 -2.12
CA GLN A 26 -0.84 -0.09 -3.30
C GLN A 26 0.28 -1.12 -3.25
N GLU A 27 1.52 -0.72 -2.97
CA GLU A 27 2.68 -1.62 -2.90
C GLU A 27 2.59 -2.60 -1.74
N ARG A 28 1.93 -2.22 -0.65
CA ARG A 28 1.68 -3.11 0.49
C ARG A 28 0.90 -4.38 0.10
N ARG A 29 0.17 -4.38 -1.03
CA ARG A 29 -0.52 -5.57 -1.59
C ARG A 29 0.44 -6.67 -2.05
N SER A 30 1.69 -6.33 -2.34
CA SER A 30 2.74 -7.30 -2.68
C SER A 30 3.07 -8.24 -1.51
N PHE A 31 2.64 -7.90 -0.29
CA PHE A 31 2.93 -8.66 0.93
C PHE A 31 1.72 -9.41 1.53
N ILE A 32 0.67 -9.68 0.75
CA ILE A 32 -0.50 -10.45 1.22
C ILE A 32 -0.07 -11.89 1.62
N PRO A 33 -0.54 -12.44 2.76
CA PRO A 33 -1.54 -11.88 3.69
C PRO A 33 -1.02 -10.98 4.83
N GLN A 34 0.30 -10.77 4.95
CA GLN A 34 0.88 -10.00 6.06
C GLN A 34 0.76 -8.48 5.89
N GLY A 35 0.75 -8.01 4.65
CA GLY A 35 0.54 -6.60 4.30
C GLY A 35 -0.92 -6.19 4.46
N TRP A 36 -1.80 -6.95 3.81
CA TRP A 36 -3.26 -6.83 3.87
C TRP A 36 -3.86 -8.22 4.01
N THR A 37 -5.01 -8.36 4.67
CA THR A 37 -5.64 -9.68 4.78
C THR A 37 -6.13 -10.22 3.43
N LYS A 38 -6.43 -9.33 2.48
CA LYS A 38 -6.83 -9.66 1.11
C LYS A 38 -6.48 -8.54 0.13
N PHE A 39 -6.74 -8.79 -1.14
CA PHE A 39 -6.55 -7.79 -2.19
C PHE A 39 -7.66 -6.73 -2.14
N TYR A 40 -7.27 -5.48 -1.91
CA TYR A 40 -8.11 -4.30 -2.07
C TYR A 40 -7.73 -3.55 -3.34
N GLU A 41 -8.74 -3.13 -4.09
CA GLU A 41 -8.55 -2.29 -5.26
C GLU A 41 -8.52 -0.82 -4.83
N PHE A 42 -7.33 -0.23 -4.77
CA PHE A 42 -7.15 1.22 -4.68
C PHE A 42 -6.86 1.75 -6.08
N SER A 43 -7.78 2.54 -6.63
CA SER A 43 -7.74 3.00 -8.03
C SER A 43 -7.26 4.45 -8.15
N SER A 44 -6.95 4.88 -9.37
CA SER A 44 -6.59 6.28 -9.65
C SER A 44 -7.70 7.27 -9.27
N ALA A 45 -8.96 6.83 -9.27
CA ALA A 45 -10.09 7.65 -8.82
C ALA A 45 -10.00 7.96 -7.32
N ASP A 46 -9.49 7.04 -6.50
CA ASP A 46 -9.29 7.27 -5.06
C ASP A 46 -8.18 8.32 -4.84
N LEU A 47 -7.09 8.22 -5.60
CA LEU A 47 -6.03 9.23 -5.57
C LEU A 47 -6.54 10.60 -6.02
N GLN A 48 -7.36 10.65 -7.07
CA GLN A 48 -7.94 11.89 -7.56
C GLN A 48 -8.85 12.51 -6.48
N SER A 49 -9.76 11.73 -5.89
CA SER A 49 -10.65 12.20 -4.82
C SER A 49 -9.88 12.69 -3.59
N ALA A 50 -8.81 11.97 -3.21
CA ALA A 50 -7.91 12.39 -2.14
C ALA A 50 -7.23 13.75 -2.45
N CYS A 51 -6.72 13.91 -3.68
CA CYS A 51 -6.10 15.16 -4.12
C CYS A 51 -7.10 16.33 -4.15
N GLU A 52 -8.30 16.11 -4.68
CA GLU A 52 -9.38 17.11 -4.72
C GLU A 52 -9.80 17.55 -3.32
N THR A 53 -9.93 16.61 -2.39
CA THR A 53 -10.23 16.88 -0.98
C THR A 53 -9.17 17.79 -0.35
N VAL A 54 -7.89 17.45 -0.53
CA VAL A 54 -6.78 18.25 0.01
C VAL A 54 -6.72 19.64 -0.60
N ILE A 55 -6.93 19.76 -1.92
CA ILE A 55 -6.99 21.04 -2.61
C ILE A 55 -8.12 21.90 -2.02
N GLY A 56 -9.33 21.34 -1.89
CA GLY A 56 -10.47 22.07 -1.35
C GLY A 56 -10.27 22.52 0.09
N LEU A 57 -9.65 21.68 0.94
CA LEU A 57 -9.36 22.03 2.33
C LEU A 57 -8.28 23.12 2.46
N VAL A 58 -7.24 23.08 1.62
CA VAL A 58 -6.22 24.15 1.58
C VAL A 58 -6.84 25.47 1.14
N GLU A 59 -7.67 25.45 0.09
CA GLU A 59 -8.35 26.64 -0.43
C GLU A 59 -9.34 27.22 0.60
N ALA A 60 -10.08 26.37 1.32
CA ALA A 60 -10.97 26.79 2.41
C ALA A 60 -10.21 27.42 3.59
N SER A 61 -9.07 26.83 3.97
CA SER A 61 -8.19 27.37 5.03
C SER A 61 -7.61 28.73 4.63
N ALA A 62 -7.19 28.88 3.38
CA ALA A 62 -6.68 30.16 2.86
C ALA A 62 -7.77 31.25 2.84
N ALA A 63 -8.99 30.91 2.43
CA ALA A 63 -10.12 31.83 2.46
C ALA A 63 -10.47 32.30 3.88
N ALA A 64 -10.45 31.38 4.86
CA ALA A 64 -10.69 31.70 6.26
C ALA A 64 -9.60 32.64 6.84
N ALA A 65 -8.34 32.43 6.46
CA ALA A 65 -7.23 33.29 6.87
C ALA A 65 -7.33 34.71 6.29
N ALA A 66 -7.78 34.84 5.03
CA ALA A 66 -8.01 36.14 4.40
C ALA A 66 -9.14 36.96 5.07
N GLY A 67 -10.10 36.29 5.70
CA GLY A 67 -11.23 36.89 6.41
C GLY A 67 -10.92 37.41 7.82
N GLY A 68 -9.65 37.45 8.25
CA GLY A 68 -9.24 37.90 9.59
C GLY A 68 -9.27 36.80 10.66
N GLY A 69 -9.44 35.54 10.28
CA GLY A 69 -9.30 34.39 11.18
C GLY A 69 -7.85 34.13 11.62
N GLN A 70 -7.67 33.28 12.63
CA GLN A 70 -6.36 32.74 13.00
C GLN A 70 -5.72 32.09 11.75
N GLY A 71 -4.42 32.35 11.53
CA GLY A 71 -3.73 32.10 10.25
C GLY A 71 -3.92 30.69 9.68
N ALA A 72 -3.76 30.58 8.36
CA ALA A 72 -4.01 29.37 7.56
C ALA A 72 -3.37 28.11 8.17
N ALA A 73 -4.15 27.39 8.95
CA ALA A 73 -3.78 26.12 9.56
C ALA A 73 -4.52 24.99 8.85
N ILE A 74 -3.81 23.90 8.58
CA ILE A 74 -4.40 22.70 7.99
C ILE A 74 -5.19 21.95 9.06
N ASP A 75 -6.45 21.62 8.74
CA ASP A 75 -7.27 20.73 9.55
C ASP A 75 -6.95 19.26 9.26
N TRP A 76 -5.90 18.76 9.90
CA TRP A 76 -5.45 17.38 9.74
C TRP A 76 -6.49 16.32 10.15
N PRO A 77 -7.24 16.47 11.26
CA PRO A 77 -8.35 15.58 11.59
C PRO A 77 -9.37 15.41 10.46
N THR A 78 -9.75 16.50 9.80
CA THR A 78 -10.71 16.45 8.69
C THR A 78 -10.14 15.70 7.49
N ILE A 79 -8.87 15.95 7.11
CA ILE A 79 -8.21 15.17 6.03
C ILE A 79 -8.26 13.68 6.34
N ARG A 80 -7.83 13.29 7.55
CA ARG A 80 -7.80 11.89 7.96
C ARG A 80 -9.20 11.28 7.98
N GLY A 81 -10.19 11.98 8.51
CA GLY A 81 -11.58 11.51 8.57
C GLY A 81 -12.17 11.30 7.18
N VAL A 82 -11.97 12.23 6.24
CA VAL A 82 -12.46 12.04 4.87
C VAL A 82 -11.76 10.85 4.19
N PHE A 83 -10.45 10.71 4.40
CA PHE A 83 -9.69 9.61 3.79
C PHE A 83 -10.07 8.26 4.38
N GLU A 84 -10.30 8.20 5.69
CA GLU A 84 -10.76 7.02 6.41
C GLU A 84 -12.16 6.62 5.99
N PHE A 85 -13.16 7.52 6.09
CA PHE A 85 -14.56 7.14 5.92
C PHE A 85 -15.05 7.16 4.47
N ALA A 86 -14.49 8.01 3.61
CA ALA A 86 -15.01 8.20 2.25
C ALA A 86 -14.12 7.62 1.16
N VAL A 87 -12.79 7.78 1.27
CA VAL A 87 -11.88 7.46 0.17
C VAL A 87 -11.31 6.04 0.26
N TYR A 88 -10.50 5.77 1.29
CA TYR A 88 -9.74 4.52 1.40
C TYR A 88 -10.45 3.47 2.26
N GLY A 89 -11.01 3.85 3.41
CA GLY A 89 -11.72 2.89 4.26
C GLY A 89 -13.05 2.42 3.67
N SER A 90 -13.63 3.15 2.71
CA SER A 90 -14.81 2.66 1.96
C SER A 90 -14.51 1.42 1.10
N ARG A 91 -13.23 1.11 0.84
CA ARG A 91 -12.78 -0.08 0.11
C ARG A 91 -12.49 -1.27 1.03
N VAL A 92 -12.35 -1.03 2.33
CA VAL A 92 -11.85 -2.01 3.28
C VAL A 92 -12.97 -2.47 4.20
N ASP A 93 -13.20 -3.77 4.26
CA ASP A 93 -14.28 -4.39 5.03
C ASP A 93 -13.78 -5.22 6.22
N ASN A 94 -12.46 -5.40 6.36
CA ASN A 94 -11.85 -6.05 7.50
C ASN A 94 -11.44 -5.01 8.56
N ASP A 95 -11.89 -5.18 9.80
CA ASP A 95 -11.60 -4.28 10.93
C ASP A 95 -10.09 -4.09 11.21
N PHE A 96 -9.27 -5.13 11.02
CA PHE A 96 -7.82 -5.04 11.21
C PHE A 96 -7.17 -4.20 10.12
N ASP A 97 -7.60 -4.39 8.87
CA ASP A 97 -7.11 -3.61 7.74
C ASP A 97 -7.59 -2.15 7.84
N LEU A 98 -8.80 -1.90 8.34
CA LEU A 98 -9.30 -0.54 8.60
C LEU A 98 -8.43 0.18 9.64
N ARG A 99 -8.08 -0.49 10.74
CA ARG A 99 -7.13 0.05 11.73
C ARG A 99 -5.78 0.37 11.12
N LEU A 100 -5.31 -0.48 10.21
CA LEU A 100 -4.05 -0.25 9.50
C LEU A 100 -4.13 0.99 8.61
N VAL A 101 -5.21 1.18 7.84
CA VAL A 101 -5.45 2.42 7.07
C VAL A 101 -5.41 3.64 8.00
N PHE A 102 -6.11 3.57 9.13
CA PHE A 102 -6.12 4.64 10.12
C PHE A 102 -4.72 5.00 10.63
N GLU A 103 -3.91 4.01 11.04
CA GLU A 103 -2.55 4.23 11.51
C GLU A 103 -1.67 4.87 10.42
N TYR A 104 -1.80 4.42 9.17
CA TYR A 104 -1.10 5.05 8.05
C TYR A 104 -1.54 6.50 7.86
N LEU A 105 -2.83 6.82 7.97
CA LEU A 105 -3.30 8.20 7.87
C LEU A 105 -2.73 9.09 8.98
N GLN A 106 -2.59 8.58 10.21
CA GLN A 106 -1.91 9.29 11.30
C GLN A 106 -0.41 9.51 11.02
N ILE A 107 0.21 8.58 10.29
CA ILE A 107 1.62 8.69 9.91
C ILE A 107 1.84 9.74 8.83
N PHE A 108 1.03 9.73 7.78
CA PHE A 108 1.22 10.57 6.60
C PHE A 108 0.64 11.98 6.75
N PHE A 109 -0.50 12.12 7.45
CA PHE A 109 -1.23 13.38 7.55
C PHE A 109 -1.12 13.96 8.97
N ARG A 110 0.06 14.50 9.27
CA ARG A 110 0.37 15.19 10.53
C ARG A 110 1.17 16.47 10.28
N PRO A 111 1.13 17.46 11.19
CA PRO A 111 1.85 18.73 11.03
C PRO A 111 3.34 18.56 10.71
N ASP A 112 3.99 17.60 11.35
CA ASP A 112 5.44 17.39 11.28
C ASP A 112 5.94 16.93 9.91
N VAL A 113 5.08 16.39 9.05
CA VAL A 113 5.47 15.88 7.72
C VAL A 113 5.92 17.00 6.77
N LEU A 114 5.45 18.22 7.02
CA LEU A 114 5.79 19.39 6.21
C LEU A 114 7.07 20.12 6.67
N ASP A 115 7.63 19.74 7.82
CA ASP A 115 8.83 20.37 8.34
C ASP A 115 10.08 19.85 7.61
N ALA A 116 10.58 20.65 6.66
CA ALA A 116 11.78 20.33 5.89
C ALA A 116 13.05 20.15 6.75
N ARG A 117 13.07 20.66 7.99
CA ARG A 117 14.22 20.52 8.89
C ARG A 117 14.32 19.11 9.51
N ARG A 118 13.23 18.34 9.49
CA ARG A 118 13.18 16.99 10.06
C ARG A 118 13.40 15.88 9.03
N GLY A 119 13.78 16.24 7.79
CA GLY A 119 13.73 15.39 6.61
C GLY A 119 14.17 13.92 6.73
N GLY A 120 13.41 13.05 6.06
CA GLY A 120 13.78 11.74 5.49
C GLY A 120 14.10 10.60 6.46
N GLN A 121 14.93 10.83 7.47
CA GLN A 121 15.50 9.75 8.31
C GLN A 121 15.47 10.05 9.81
N GLY A 122 15.14 11.29 10.22
CA GLY A 122 15.17 11.71 11.63
C GLY A 122 13.82 12.08 12.26
N ALA A 123 12.73 12.17 11.47
CA ALA A 123 11.42 12.62 11.97
C ALA A 123 10.58 11.51 12.62
N THR A 124 10.88 10.24 12.34
CA THR A 124 9.95 9.15 12.63
C THR A 124 10.40 8.39 13.86
N GLY A 125 9.85 8.74 15.01
CA GLY A 125 9.70 7.80 16.13
C GLY A 125 8.75 6.63 15.82
N GLY A 126 8.48 6.37 14.53
CA GLY A 126 7.55 5.37 14.03
C GLY A 126 8.20 4.52 12.93
N PRO A 127 7.61 3.37 12.60
CA PRO A 127 8.26 2.31 11.81
C PRO A 127 8.40 2.61 10.31
N ILE A 128 7.82 3.70 9.80
CA ILE A 128 7.77 4.04 8.37
C ILE A 128 8.37 5.43 8.15
N PRO A 129 9.40 5.59 7.31
CA PRO A 129 9.95 6.89 6.95
C PRO A 129 8.98 7.63 6.01
N VAL A 130 8.36 8.71 6.49
CA VAL A 130 7.43 9.53 5.69
C VAL A 130 7.77 11.01 5.82
N PRO A 131 8.06 11.72 4.71
CA PRO A 131 8.32 11.20 3.36
C PRO A 131 9.70 10.51 3.27
N PRO A 132 9.94 9.66 2.25
CA PRO A 132 11.16 8.85 2.16
C PRO A 132 12.42 9.69 1.89
N PHE A 133 12.23 10.94 1.46
CA PHE A 133 13.24 11.97 1.32
C PHE A 133 12.69 13.32 1.81
N PRO A 134 13.54 14.31 2.12
CA PRO A 134 13.09 15.64 2.54
C PRO A 134 12.22 16.31 1.48
N LEU A 135 11.03 16.81 1.86
CA LEU A 135 10.14 17.47 0.90
C LEU A 135 10.81 18.71 0.28
N PRO A 136 10.80 18.84 -1.06
CA PRO A 136 11.28 20.03 -1.73
C PRO A 136 10.56 21.29 -1.24
N GLN A 137 11.31 22.39 -1.09
CA GLN A 137 10.78 23.73 -0.77
C GLN A 137 10.37 24.49 -2.05
N SER A 138 9.93 23.75 -3.07
CA SER A 138 9.65 24.22 -4.41
C SER A 138 8.34 23.62 -4.90
N VAL A 139 7.64 24.37 -5.75
CA VAL A 139 6.41 23.92 -6.42
C VAL A 139 6.73 23.10 -7.68
N ARG A 140 7.99 23.10 -8.14
CA ARG A 140 8.37 22.47 -9.40
C ARG A 140 8.35 20.95 -9.29
N LEU A 141 7.60 20.31 -10.18
CA LEU A 141 7.53 18.85 -10.31
C LEU A 141 8.90 18.18 -10.50
N SER A 142 9.84 18.85 -11.17
CA SER A 142 11.21 18.34 -11.37
C SER A 142 11.94 18.05 -10.06
N ASP A 143 11.66 18.83 -9.02
CA ASP A 143 12.35 18.70 -7.74
C ASP A 143 11.82 17.47 -6.98
N TYR A 144 10.52 17.19 -7.07
CA TYR A 144 9.91 15.96 -6.54
C TYR A 144 10.36 14.73 -7.31
N ARG A 145 10.41 14.80 -8.66
CA ARG A 145 10.85 13.69 -9.51
C ARG A 145 12.26 13.25 -9.16
N LYS A 146 13.20 14.18 -8.98
CA LYS A 146 14.58 13.87 -8.57
C LYS A 146 14.66 13.15 -7.22
N GLY A 147 13.77 13.49 -6.29
CA GLY A 147 13.69 12.78 -5.00
C GLY A 147 13.25 11.33 -5.17
N VAL A 148 12.26 11.09 -6.03
CA VAL A 148 11.76 9.73 -6.35
C VAL A 148 12.81 8.92 -7.11
N GLU A 149 13.51 9.51 -8.07
CA GLU A 149 14.60 8.88 -8.82
C GLU A 149 15.80 8.49 -7.93
N GLY A 150 15.91 9.07 -6.73
CA GLY A 150 16.94 8.72 -5.74
C GLY A 150 16.56 7.58 -4.81
N LEU A 151 15.37 7.01 -4.94
CA LEU A 151 14.92 5.86 -4.14
C LEU A 151 15.63 4.57 -4.61
N ALA A 152 15.70 3.59 -3.71
CA ALA A 152 16.24 2.27 -4.04
C ALA A 152 15.30 1.52 -4.99
N ASP A 153 15.88 0.73 -5.91
CA ASP A 153 15.09 -0.12 -6.83
C ASP A 153 14.36 -1.27 -6.12
N HIS A 154 14.79 -1.62 -4.90
CA HIS A 154 14.21 -2.71 -4.12
C HIS A 154 13.41 -2.18 -2.93
N ASP A 155 12.12 -2.50 -2.94
CA ASP A 155 11.17 -2.15 -1.90
C ASP A 155 11.33 -3.04 -0.67
N ALA A 156 12.15 -2.59 0.29
CA ALA A 156 12.36 -3.31 1.53
C ALA A 156 11.07 -3.30 2.40
N PRO A 157 10.69 -4.41 3.06
CA PRO A 157 9.46 -4.48 3.86
C PRO A 157 9.37 -3.42 4.97
N ASN A 158 10.52 -3.01 5.50
CA ASN A 158 10.63 -1.96 6.52
C ASN A 158 10.10 -0.60 6.04
N ALA A 159 10.17 -0.31 4.74
CA ALA A 159 9.60 0.90 4.14
C ALA A 159 8.07 0.92 4.24
N PHE A 160 7.44 -0.22 4.54
CA PHE A 160 6.02 -0.36 4.81
C PHE A 160 5.77 -0.75 6.28
N GLY A 161 6.75 -0.63 7.17
CA GLY A 161 6.60 -1.02 8.58
C GLY A 161 6.35 -2.52 8.78
N LEU A 162 6.73 -3.35 7.80
CA LEU A 162 6.68 -4.81 7.91
C LEU A 162 8.02 -5.35 8.42
N PRO A 163 8.00 -6.45 9.20
CA PRO A 163 9.24 -7.08 9.63
C PRO A 163 9.97 -7.75 8.46
N ALA A 164 11.31 -7.80 8.54
CA ALA A 164 12.16 -8.31 7.46
C ALA A 164 11.91 -9.78 7.08
N ASN A 165 11.25 -10.56 7.94
CA ASN A 165 10.91 -11.94 7.66
C ASN A 165 9.77 -12.10 6.63
N VAL A 166 8.96 -11.05 6.40
CA VAL A 166 7.82 -11.11 5.45
C VAL A 166 8.31 -11.31 4.03
N ASP A 167 9.44 -10.69 3.66
CA ASP A 167 10.01 -10.85 2.32
C ASP A 167 10.29 -12.31 1.99
N ARG A 168 10.91 -13.05 2.93
CA ARG A 168 11.17 -14.49 2.76
C ARG A 168 9.89 -15.30 2.57
N ALA A 169 8.81 -14.94 3.25
CA ALA A 169 7.52 -15.62 3.12
C ALA A 169 6.90 -15.36 1.73
N VAL A 170 6.91 -14.11 1.27
CA VAL A 170 6.43 -13.73 -0.06
C VAL A 170 7.26 -14.39 -1.16
N GLN A 171 8.59 -14.35 -1.06
CA GLN A 171 9.49 -14.99 -2.01
C GLN A 171 9.22 -16.50 -2.12
N ARG A 172 8.92 -17.16 -1.00
CA ARG A 172 8.56 -18.58 -1.00
C ARG A 172 7.27 -18.85 -1.78
N VAL A 173 6.21 -18.10 -1.48
CA VAL A 173 4.91 -18.26 -2.15
C VAL A 173 5.04 -17.98 -3.65
N ASN A 174 5.72 -16.89 -4.02
CA ASN A 174 5.94 -16.53 -5.42
C ASN A 174 6.79 -17.60 -6.15
N SER A 175 7.83 -18.13 -5.50
CA SER A 175 8.65 -19.21 -6.06
C SER A 175 7.84 -20.49 -6.29
N GLU A 176 7.02 -20.89 -5.31
CA GLU A 176 6.13 -22.05 -5.43
C GLU A 176 5.12 -21.87 -6.58
N ALA A 177 4.55 -20.67 -6.74
CA ALA A 177 3.64 -20.33 -7.84
C ALA A 177 4.33 -20.38 -9.21
N VAL A 178 5.53 -19.79 -9.34
CA VAL A 178 6.30 -19.81 -10.60
C VAL A 178 6.68 -21.24 -10.98
N ILE A 179 7.16 -22.05 -10.03
CA ILE A 179 7.48 -23.46 -10.26
C ILE A 179 6.24 -24.23 -10.71
N HIS A 180 5.08 -23.96 -10.09
CA HIS A 180 3.82 -24.59 -10.49
C HIS A 180 3.43 -24.21 -11.93
N SER A 181 3.50 -22.93 -12.30
CA SER A 181 3.23 -22.47 -13.67
C SER A 181 4.20 -23.10 -14.68
N LEU A 182 5.49 -23.23 -14.35
CA LEU A 182 6.47 -23.89 -15.21
C LEU A 182 6.14 -25.37 -15.42
N LYS A 183 5.75 -26.09 -14.35
CA LYS A 183 5.30 -27.48 -14.45
C LYS A 183 4.07 -27.64 -15.33
N GLN A 184 3.13 -26.70 -15.27
CA GLN A 184 1.94 -26.71 -16.15
C GLN A 184 2.31 -26.51 -17.62
N ILE A 185 3.28 -25.62 -17.91
CA ILE A 185 3.78 -25.41 -19.27
C ILE A 185 4.49 -26.67 -19.79
N GLU A 186 5.34 -27.30 -18.96
CA GLU A 186 6.00 -28.57 -19.30
C GLU A 186 4.98 -29.67 -19.57
N ALA A 187 4.00 -29.85 -18.68
CA ALA A 187 2.94 -30.84 -18.86
C ALA A 187 2.07 -30.56 -20.08
N GLY A 188 1.78 -29.28 -20.39
CA GLY A 188 1.05 -28.86 -21.59
C GLY A 188 1.84 -29.10 -22.89
N ALA A 189 3.17 -29.01 -22.85
CA ALA A 189 4.04 -29.35 -23.97
C ALA A 189 4.09 -30.88 -24.21
N VAL A 190 4.04 -31.68 -23.14
CA VAL A 190 4.03 -33.15 -23.22
C VAL A 190 2.63 -33.71 -23.57
N ALA A 191 1.55 -33.00 -23.22
CA ALA A 191 0.17 -33.41 -23.51
C ALA A 191 -0.19 -33.40 -25.01
N GLY A 192 0.67 -32.85 -25.89
CA GLY A 192 0.55 -33.01 -27.34
C GLY A 192 0.77 -34.44 -27.85
N GLU A 193 1.28 -35.35 -27.02
CA GLU A 193 1.63 -36.73 -27.43
C GLU A 193 0.91 -37.85 -26.67
N LEU A 194 -0.03 -37.58 -25.76
CA LEU A 194 -0.64 -38.64 -24.94
C LEU A 194 -2.16 -38.78 -25.11
N ASP A 195 -2.51 -39.96 -25.63
CA ASP A 195 -3.80 -40.60 -25.80
C ASP A 195 -4.81 -40.31 -24.65
N VAL A 196 -5.99 -39.81 -25.04
CA VAL A 196 -7.09 -39.33 -24.18
C VAL A 196 -7.93 -40.50 -23.60
N GLY A 197 -7.49 -41.75 -23.74
CA GLY A 197 -8.32 -42.94 -23.53
C GLY A 197 -8.38 -43.57 -22.13
N SER A 198 -7.51 -43.22 -21.18
CA SER A 198 -7.41 -43.95 -19.90
C SER A 198 -7.73 -43.06 -18.70
N LEU A 199 -9.01 -42.97 -18.32
CA LEU A 199 -9.45 -42.33 -17.08
C LEU A 199 -8.76 -42.97 -15.85
N HIS A 200 -8.09 -42.11 -15.09
CA HIS A 200 -7.11 -42.31 -14.01
C HIS A 200 -7.62 -42.99 -12.72
N LEU A 201 -8.70 -43.81 -12.75
CA LEU A 201 -9.35 -44.35 -11.54
C LEU A 201 -8.40 -45.15 -10.62
N LYS A 202 -7.46 -45.90 -11.20
CA LYS A 202 -6.45 -46.64 -10.41
C LYS A 202 -5.45 -45.72 -9.71
N GLY A 203 -5.10 -44.60 -10.33
CA GLY A 203 -4.24 -43.57 -9.73
C GLY A 203 -4.94 -42.84 -8.59
N MET A 204 -6.25 -42.57 -8.72
CA MET A 204 -7.05 -42.00 -7.63
C MET A 204 -7.07 -42.92 -6.39
N GLY A 205 -7.18 -44.24 -6.58
CA GLY A 205 -7.12 -45.21 -5.48
C GLY A 205 -5.79 -45.17 -4.71
N GLN A 206 -4.66 -45.00 -5.40
CA GLN A 206 -3.35 -44.87 -4.77
C GLN A 206 -3.18 -43.54 -4.02
N GLN A 207 -3.75 -42.45 -4.54
CA GLN A 207 -3.71 -41.14 -3.90
C GLN A 207 -4.54 -41.07 -2.61
N LEU A 208 -5.53 -41.94 -2.44
CA LEU A 208 -6.38 -42.00 -1.23
C LEU A 208 -5.78 -42.88 -0.12
N HIS A 209 -4.77 -43.70 -0.42
CA HIS A 209 -4.15 -44.61 0.56
C HIS A 209 -3.59 -43.90 1.81
N PRO A 210 -2.89 -42.74 1.71
CA PRO A 210 -2.40 -42.02 2.89
C PRO A 210 -3.54 -41.54 3.81
N PHE A 211 -4.68 -41.18 3.23
CA PHE A 211 -5.88 -40.76 3.97
C PHE A 211 -6.47 -41.92 4.77
N PHE A 212 -6.62 -43.10 4.15
CA PHE A 212 -7.12 -44.29 4.84
C PHE A 212 -6.18 -44.74 5.97
N ALA A 213 -4.86 -44.68 5.75
CA ALA A 213 -3.87 -45.00 6.78
C ALA A 213 -3.94 -44.05 8.00
N THR A 214 -4.17 -42.75 7.77
CA THR A 214 -4.35 -41.77 8.85
C THR A 214 -5.70 -41.92 9.55
N TRP A 215 -6.76 -42.25 8.82
CA TRP A 215 -8.08 -42.55 9.38
C TRP A 215 -8.04 -43.78 10.30
N GLU A 216 -7.42 -44.88 9.87
CA GLU A 216 -7.27 -46.10 10.67
C GLU A 216 -6.47 -45.85 11.95
N GLY A 217 -5.39 -45.06 11.87
CA GLY A 217 -4.60 -44.69 13.05
C GLY A 217 -5.34 -43.79 14.05
N ALA A 218 -6.32 -43.01 13.59
CA ALA A 218 -7.14 -42.13 14.44
C ALA A 218 -8.40 -42.81 15.02
N THR A 219 -8.80 -43.96 14.48
CA THR A 219 -10.04 -44.67 14.86
C THR A 219 -9.81 -46.00 15.55
N GLN A 220 -8.56 -46.46 15.68
CA GLN A 220 -8.21 -47.55 16.60
C GLN A 220 -8.18 -47.03 18.05
N PRO A 221 -8.74 -47.79 19.02
CA PRO A 221 -8.83 -47.40 20.42
C PRO A 221 -7.48 -47.37 21.15
#